data_AF-A0A7L4EQM7-F1
#
_entry.id   AF-A0A7L4EQM7-F1
#
_cell.length_a   1.000
_cell.length_b   1.000
_cell.length_c   1.000
_cell.angle_alpha   90.00
_cell.angle_beta   90.00
_cell.angle_gamma   90.00
#
_symmetry.space_group_name_H-M   'P 1'
#
loop_
_entity.id
_entity.type
_entity.pdbx_description
1 polymer ?
#
loop_
_entity_poly.entity_id
_entity_poly.type
_entity_poly.pdbx_seq_one_letter_code
_entity_poly.pdbx_strand_id
1 'polypeptide(L)' 'VKQITGIPHSPTGQAVIECTHQVLKSYLLKQKGEEKDPHQRLNKVLFTMNFLCLIEGREELPVIHHCTVKSGWPRSIPDL' A
#
# COMPACT_ATOMS: atom_id res chain seq x y z
N VAL A 1 -3.64 19.95 5.81
CA VAL A 1 -3.08 18.67 6.31
C VAL A 1 -2.52 18.92 7.70
N LYS A 2 -3.06 18.26 8.75
CA LYS A 2 -2.51 18.37 10.11
C LYS A 2 -1.29 17.44 10.19
N GLN A 3 -0.10 18.00 10.27
CA GLN A 3 1.14 17.23 10.43
C GLN A 3 1.46 17.14 11.92
N ILE A 4 1.60 15.92 12.42
CA ILE A 4 2.05 15.64 13.78
C ILE A 4 3.48 15.12 13.65
N THR A 5 4.44 15.83 14.27
CA THR A 5 5.86 15.48 14.29
C THR A 5 6.30 15.27 15.74
N GLY A 6 7.21 14.31 15.97
CA GLY A 6 7.59 13.82 17.31
C GLY A 6 7.39 12.30 17.44
N ILE A 7 7.67 11.70 18.61
CA ILE A 7 7.31 10.30 18.87
C ILE A 7 5.80 10.20 18.67
N PRO A 8 5.31 9.41 17.69
CA PRO A 8 3.89 9.29 17.45
C PRO A 8 3.26 8.73 18.72
N HIS A 9 2.34 9.47 19.32
CA HIS A 9 1.61 9.01 20.51
C HIS A 9 0.76 7.76 20.21
N SER A 10 0.67 7.32 18.94
CA SER A 10 0.14 6.03 18.52
C SER A 10 1.28 5.10 18.09
N PRO A 11 1.79 4.25 18.99
CA PRO A 11 2.77 3.21 18.63
C PRO A 11 2.25 2.29 17.51
N THR A 12 0.94 2.08 17.45
CA THR A 12 0.29 1.28 16.39
C THR A 12 0.40 1.94 15.02
N GLY A 13 0.12 3.24 14.91
CA GLY A 13 0.20 3.95 13.63
C GLY A 13 1.62 3.98 13.07
N GLN A 14 2.62 4.18 13.95
CA GLN A 14 4.02 4.16 13.57
C GLN A 14 4.48 2.77 13.12
N ALA A 15 4.13 1.72 13.87
CA ALA A 15 4.50 0.34 13.52
C ALA A 15 3.96 -0.07 12.14
N VAL A 16 2.75 0.39 11.78
CA VAL A 16 2.17 0.14 10.44
C VAL A 16 2.99 0.80 9.33
N ILE A 17 3.43 2.05 9.53
CA ILE A 17 4.28 2.76 8.56
C ILE A 17 5.62 2.03 8.38
N GLU A 18 6.27 1.68 9.49
CA GLU A 18 7.55 0.99 9.47
C GLU A 18 7.45 -0.40 8.82
N CYS A 19 6.43 -1.17 9.15
CA CYS A 19 6.15 -2.45 8.51
C CYS A 19 5.95 -2.29 6.99
N THR A 20 5.15 -1.30 6.58
CA THR A 20 4.91 -1.02 5.14
C THR A 20 6.22 -0.69 4.42
N HIS A 21 7.09 0.12 5.03
CA HIS A 21 8.42 0.44 4.46
C HIS A 21 9.32 -0.80 4.34
N GLN A 22 9.30 -1.70 5.32
CA GLN A 22 10.06 -2.96 5.26
C GLN A 22 9.57 -3.86 4.12
N VAL A 23 8.25 -3.99 3.94
CA VAL A 23 7.65 -4.74 2.82
C VAL A 23 8.06 -4.12 1.49
N LEU A 24 7.93 -2.78 1.34
CA LEU A 24 8.31 -2.08 0.12
C LEU A 24 9.78 -2.32 -0.25
N LYS A 25 10.69 -2.21 0.71
CA LYS A 25 12.12 -2.50 0.50
C LYS A 25 12.34 -3.96 0.08
N SER A 26 11.61 -4.90 0.68
CA SER A 26 11.70 -6.32 0.32
C SER A 26 11.27 -6.58 -1.11
N TYR A 27 10.19 -5.93 -1.59
CA TYR A 27 9.77 -6.04 -2.99
C TYR A 27 10.79 -5.40 -3.95
N LEU A 28 11.36 -4.25 -3.60
CA LEU A 28 12.40 -3.59 -4.40
C LEU A 28 13.68 -4.45 -4.54
N LEU A 29 14.02 -5.22 -3.49
CA LEU A 29 15.14 -6.16 -3.50
C LEU A 29 14.84 -7.44 -4.30
N LYS A 30 13.61 -7.97 -4.18
CA LYS A 30 13.16 -9.16 -4.91
C LYS A 30 12.99 -8.92 -6.41
N GLN A 31 12.73 -7.68 -6.79
CA GLN A 31 12.61 -7.29 -8.19
C GLN A 31 13.98 -7.44 -8.86
N LYS A 32 14.14 -8.49 -9.68
CA LYS A 32 15.26 -8.64 -10.62
C LYS A 32 15.07 -7.61 -11.74
N GLY A 33 15.33 -6.34 -11.44
CA GLY A 33 15.07 -5.23 -12.36
C GLY A 33 16.29 -4.89 -13.21
N GLU A 34 16.15 -5.00 -14.52
CA GLU A 34 17.05 -4.40 -15.52
C GLU A 34 16.81 -2.86 -15.66
N GLU A 35 15.67 -2.37 -15.15
CA GLU A 35 15.30 -0.95 -15.14
C GLU A 35 16.28 -0.14 -14.29
N LYS A 36 17.06 0.75 -14.94
CA LYS A 36 18.08 1.58 -14.28
C LYS A 36 17.48 2.78 -13.53
N ASP A 37 16.30 3.23 -13.94
CA ASP A 37 15.64 4.38 -13.35
C ASP A 37 14.95 4.03 -12.01
N PRO A 38 15.31 4.69 -10.90
CA PRO A 38 14.74 4.40 -9.58
C PRO A 38 13.24 4.70 -9.50
N HIS A 39 12.72 5.68 -10.25
CA HIS A 39 11.30 6.00 -10.24
C HIS A 39 10.47 4.92 -10.92
N GLN A 40 10.91 4.42 -12.07
CA GLN A 40 10.27 3.29 -12.75
C GLN A 40 10.22 2.04 -11.88
N ARG A 41 11.33 1.70 -11.21
CA ARG A 41 11.38 0.57 -10.26
C ARG A 41 10.37 0.75 -9.13
N LEU A 42 10.34 1.94 -8.51
CA LEU A 42 9.40 2.24 -7.43
C LEU A 42 7.94 2.16 -7.91
N ASN A 43 7.61 2.76 -9.05
CA ASN A 43 6.26 2.75 -9.62
C ASN A 43 5.78 1.32 -9.88
N LYS A 44 6.64 0.44 -10.38
CA LYS A 44 6.32 -0.96 -10.65
C LYS A 44 6.03 -1.75 -9.38
N VAL A 45 6.82 -1.54 -8.33
CA VAL A 45 6.55 -2.15 -7.02
C VAL A 45 5.24 -1.64 -6.43
N LEU A 46 5.01 -0.33 -6.45
CA LEU A 46 3.78 0.27 -5.95
C LEU A 46 2.56 -0.20 -6.74
N PHE A 47 2.67 -0.34 -8.06
CA PHE A 47 1.60 -0.91 -8.88
C PHE A 47 1.28 -2.34 -8.45
N THR A 48 2.30 -3.17 -8.30
CA THR A 48 2.15 -4.56 -7.86
C THR A 48 1.46 -4.63 -6.49
N MET A 49 1.96 -3.86 -5.51
CA MET A 49 1.42 -3.87 -4.15
C MET A 49 -0.01 -3.34 -4.07
N ASN A 50 -0.35 -2.27 -4.80
CA ASN A 50 -1.65 -1.60 -4.66
C ASN A 50 -2.75 -2.16 -5.56
N PHE A 51 -2.40 -2.77 -6.69
CA PHE A 51 -3.35 -3.19 -7.72
C PHE A 51 -3.33 -4.68 -8.03
N LEU A 52 -2.28 -5.42 -7.68
CA LEU A 52 -2.14 -6.84 -8.05
C LEU A 52 -2.02 -7.79 -6.85
N CYS A 53 -1.69 -7.28 -5.65
CA CYS A 53 -1.54 -8.11 -4.45
C CYS A 53 -2.68 -7.86 -3.45
N LEU A 54 -3.36 -8.93 -3.06
CA LEU A 54 -4.19 -8.93 -1.86
C LEU A 54 -3.28 -9.01 -0.64
N ILE A 55 -3.60 -8.19 0.37
CA ILE A 55 -2.95 -8.29 1.68
C ILE A 55 -3.62 -9.45 2.42
N GLU A 56 -2.82 -10.25 3.13
CA GLU A 56 -3.31 -11.37 3.92
C GLU A 56 -4.47 -10.94 4.85
N GLY A 57 -5.59 -11.66 4.79
CA GLY A 57 -6.81 -11.32 5.52
C GLY A 57 -7.68 -10.23 4.90
N ARG A 58 -7.38 -9.77 3.67
CA ARG A 58 -8.24 -8.86 2.90
C ARG A 58 -8.71 -9.51 1.60
N GLU A 59 -10.00 -9.34 1.31
CA GLU A 59 -10.62 -9.80 0.06
C GLU A 59 -10.50 -8.75 -1.06
N GLU A 60 -10.20 -7.50 -0.70
CA GLU A 60 -10.09 -6.37 -1.63
C GLU A 60 -8.65 -5.89 -1.80
N LEU A 61 -8.32 -5.49 -3.02
CA LEU A 61 -7.07 -4.82 -3.36
C LEU A 61 -6.95 -3.48 -2.62
N PRO A 62 -5.75 -3.05 -2.21
CA PRO A 62 -5.56 -1.78 -1.50
C PRO A 62 -6.16 -0.56 -2.22
N VAL A 63 -6.09 -0.52 -3.54
CA VAL A 63 -6.72 0.54 -4.35
C VAL A 63 -8.24 0.54 -4.22
N ILE A 64 -8.88 -0.62 -4.26
CA ILE A 64 -10.34 -0.76 -4.15
C ILE A 64 -10.77 -0.29 -2.77
N HIS A 65 -10.14 -0.80 -1.72
CA HIS A 65 -10.43 -0.42 -0.34
C HIS A 65 -10.24 1.09 -0.09
N HIS A 66 -9.18 1.70 -0.64
CA HIS A 66 -8.97 3.14 -0.51
C HIS A 66 -10.07 3.94 -1.23
N CYS A 67 -10.49 3.50 -2.42
CA CYS A 67 -11.55 4.15 -3.17
C CYS A 67 -12.91 3.99 -2.48
N THR A 68 -13.28 2.80 -2.00
CA THR A 68 -14.56 2.54 -1.33
C THR A 68 -14.68 3.32 -0.02
N VAL A 69 -13.61 3.34 0.78
CA VAL A 69 -13.57 4.10 2.06
C VAL A 69 -13.65 5.61 1.82
N LYS A 70 -13.03 6.14 0.75
CA LYS A 70 -13.09 7.58 0.44
C LYS A 70 -14.39 8.01 -0.24
N SER A 71 -15.04 7.12 -0.99
CA SER A 71 -16.23 7.46 -1.76
C SER A 71 -17.53 7.22 -0.98
N GLY A 72 -17.49 6.56 0.18
CA GLY A 72 -18.69 6.24 0.97
C GLY A 72 -19.61 5.23 0.28
N TRP A 73 -19.09 4.48 -0.70
CA TRP A 73 -19.89 3.51 -1.45
C TRP A 73 -20.18 2.27 -0.60
N PRO A 74 -21.42 1.74 -0.62
CA PRO A 74 -21.75 0.52 0.10
C PRO A 74 -20.96 -0.66 -0.46
N ARG A 75 -20.51 -1.54 0.45
CA ARG A 75 -19.60 -2.67 0.27
C ARG A 75 -20.14 -3.82 -0.61
N SER A 76 -21.26 -3.60 -1.30
CA SER A 76 -21.92 -4.58 -2.16
C SER A 76 -21.81 -4.12 -3.61
N ILE A 77 -20.81 -4.67 -4.30
CA ILE A 77 -20.79 -4.71 -5.77
C ILE A 77 -21.86 -5.75 -6.15
N PRO A 78 -22.89 -5.43 -6.96
CA PRO A 78 -23.80 -6.46 -7.45
C PRO A 78 -23.03 -7.41 -8.36
N ASP A 79 -23.25 -8.72 -8.16
CA ASP A 79 -22.75 -9.82 -8.98
C ASP A 79 -22.76 -9.46 -10.47
N LEU A 80 -21.63 -9.71 -11.14
CA LEU A 80 -21.53 -9.68 -12.59
C LEU A 80 -22.08 -10.98 -13.17
#